data_AF-A0A7S2QYN2-F1
#
_entry.id   AF-A0A7S2QYN2-F1
#
_cell.length_a   1.000
_cell.length_b   1.000
_cell.length_c   1.000
_cell.angle_alpha   90.00
_cell.angle_beta   90.00
_cell.angle_gamma   90.00
#
_symmetry.space_group_name_H-M   'P 1'
#
loop_
_entity.id
_entity.type
_entity.pdbx_description
1 polymer ?
#
loop_
_entity_poly.entity_id
_entity_poly.type
_entity_poly.pdbx_seq_one_letter_code
_entity_poly.pdbx_strand_id
1 'polypeptide(L)'
;LRDVSLKGLLARGDNLPGFAIGGLAGGESKEDFVRIVAHCAVRLPENKPRYIMGVGYPLDLVVCTALGADMYDCVYPSRTARFGTALVPEGMLRLKSHSNEN
;
A
#
# COMPACT_ATOMS: atom_id res chain seq x y z
N LEU A 1 -8.58 -12.22 -13.90
CA LEU A 1 -7.22 -12.71 -13.57
C LEU A 1 -6.94 -12.77 -12.07
N ARG A 2 -7.28 -11.74 -11.27
CA ARG A 2 -7.12 -11.77 -9.81
C ARG A 2 -7.78 -12.98 -9.16
N ASP A 3 -9.00 -13.35 -9.57
CA ASP A 3 -9.68 -14.56 -9.05
C ASP A 3 -8.95 -15.86 -9.36
N VAL A 4 -8.30 -15.96 -10.52
CA VAL A 4 -7.52 -17.13 -10.91
C VAL A 4 -6.28 -17.25 -10.01
N SER A 5 -5.58 -16.13 -9.80
CA SER A 5 -4.43 -16.07 -8.88
C SER A 5 -4.83 -16.39 -7.44
N LEU A 6 -5.92 -15.79 -6.95
CA LEU A 6 -6.45 -16.01 -5.62
C LEU A 6 -6.80 -17.50 -5.39
N LYS A 7 -7.53 -18.13 -6.32
CA LYS A 7 -7.84 -19.57 -6.24
C LYS A 7 -6.56 -20.41 -6.15
N GLY A 8 -5.55 -20.09 -6.96
CA GLY A 8 -4.26 -20.77 -6.93
C GLY A 8 -3.51 -20.61 -5.60
N LEU A 9 -3.60 -19.43 -4.97
CA LEU A 9 -2.99 -19.17 -3.66
C LEU A 9 -3.74 -19.89 -2.53
N LEU A 10 -5.07 -19.80 -2.53
CA LEU A 10 -5.93 -20.44 -1.52
C LEU A 10 -5.81 -21.97 -1.55
N ALA A 11 -5.64 -22.58 -2.72
CA ALA A 11 -5.40 -24.02 -2.85
C ALA A 11 -4.10 -24.49 -2.16
N ARG A 12 -3.14 -23.57 -1.93
CA ARG A 12 -1.90 -23.82 -1.18
C ARG A 12 -1.97 -23.28 0.25
N GLY A 13 -3.11 -22.69 0.60
CA GLY A 13 -3.24 -21.69 1.65
C GLY A 13 -2.79 -22.18 3.01
N ASP A 14 -3.09 -23.42 3.38
CA ASP A 14 -2.73 -23.99 4.69
C ASP A 14 -1.22 -23.98 4.95
N ASN A 15 -0.40 -24.17 3.91
CA ASN A 15 1.05 -24.23 3.99
C ASN A 15 1.74 -22.86 3.87
N LEU A 16 0.99 -21.79 3.61
CA LEU A 16 1.54 -20.44 3.47
C LEU A 16 1.40 -19.65 4.78
N PRO A 17 2.45 -18.95 5.23
CA PRO A 17 2.37 -18.14 6.45
C PRO A 17 1.61 -16.82 6.26
N GLY A 18 1.35 -16.39 5.01
CA GLY A 18 0.73 -15.12 4.69
C GLY A 18 0.55 -14.93 3.18
N PHE A 19 -0.10 -13.84 2.78
CA PHE A 19 -0.39 -13.54 1.38
C PHE A 19 -0.04 -12.12 1.00
N ALA A 20 0.58 -11.94 -0.15
CA ALA A 20 0.90 -10.63 -0.70
C ALA A 20 -0.07 -10.26 -1.83
N ILE A 21 -0.48 -8.98 -1.86
CA ILE A 21 -1.22 -8.36 -2.95
C ILE A 21 -0.23 -7.45 -3.69
N GLY A 22 0.31 -7.95 -4.79
CA GLY A 22 1.25 -7.21 -5.65
C GLY A 22 0.62 -6.73 -6.96
N GLY A 23 1.39 -5.96 -7.76
CA GLY A 23 0.95 -5.46 -9.07
C GLY A 23 0.04 -4.23 -8.99
N LEU A 24 0.20 -3.43 -7.93
CA LEU A 24 -0.47 -2.16 -7.68
C LEU A 24 0.63 -1.10 -7.49
N ALA A 25 1.20 -0.63 -8.60
CA ALA A 25 2.48 0.07 -8.62
C ALA A 25 2.35 1.58 -8.88
N GLY A 26 1.18 2.16 -8.60
CA GLY A 26 0.94 3.60 -8.64
C GLY A 26 0.73 4.18 -10.05
N GLY A 27 0.44 3.34 -11.04
CA GLY A 27 0.07 3.76 -12.39
C GLY A 27 -1.44 3.73 -12.65
N GLU A 28 -2.20 3.10 -11.76
CA GLU A 28 -3.65 2.97 -11.80
C GLU A 28 -4.39 4.16 -11.18
N SER A 29 -5.68 4.29 -11.49
CA SER A 29 -6.57 5.24 -10.80
C SER A 29 -6.72 4.86 -9.32
N LYS A 30 -7.05 5.85 -8.48
CA LYS A 30 -7.24 5.62 -7.04
C LYS A 30 -8.42 4.67 -6.80
N GLU A 31 -9.47 4.81 -7.59
CA GLU A 31 -10.67 3.99 -7.56
C GLU A 31 -10.36 2.54 -7.91
N ASP A 32 -9.58 2.30 -8.97
CA ASP A 32 -9.17 0.94 -9.35
C ASP A 32 -8.26 0.31 -8.32
N PHE A 33 -7.30 1.07 -7.79
CA PHE A 33 -6.45 0.63 -6.69
C PHE A 33 -7.29 0.12 -5.52
N VAL A 34 -8.20 0.95 -5.00
CA VAL A 34 -9.07 0.62 -3.86
C VAL A 34 -9.94 -0.60 -4.18
N ARG A 35 -10.54 -0.63 -5.38
CA ARG A 35 -11.38 -1.74 -5.83
C ARG A 35 -10.61 -3.06 -5.86
N ILE A 36 -9.37 -3.07 -6.35
CA ILE A 36 -8.56 -4.29 -6.43
C ILE A 36 -8.06 -4.74 -5.06
N VAL A 37 -7.66 -3.81 -4.18
CA VAL A 37 -7.28 -4.14 -2.80
C VAL A 37 -8.46 -4.76 -2.07
N ALA A 38 -9.63 -4.10 -2.09
CA ALA A 38 -10.85 -4.60 -1.46
C ALA A 38 -11.24 -5.98 -2.01
N HIS A 39 -11.16 -6.16 -3.34
CA HIS A 39 -11.47 -7.43 -3.99
C HIS A 39 -10.58 -8.58 -3.50
N CYS A 40 -9.28 -8.33 -3.33
CA CYS A 40 -8.32 -9.34 -2.88
C CYS A 40 -8.41 -9.59 -1.38
N ALA A 41 -8.34 -8.52 -0.57
CA ALA A 41 -8.16 -8.62 0.89
C ALA A 41 -9.30 -9.38 1.58
N VAL A 42 -10.56 -9.11 1.21
CA VAL A 42 -11.75 -9.75 1.78
C VAL A 42 -11.84 -11.26 1.50
N ARG A 43 -11.12 -11.75 0.48
CA ARG A 43 -11.15 -13.17 0.08
C ARG A 43 -9.91 -13.94 0.54
N LEU A 44 -8.96 -13.27 1.18
CA LEU A 44 -7.81 -13.91 1.81
C LEU A 44 -8.17 -14.34 3.25
N PRO A 45 -7.59 -15.45 3.76
CA PRO A 45 -7.91 -15.96 5.10
C PRO A 45 -7.68 -14.93 6.19
N GLU A 46 -8.63 -14.78 7.11
CA GLU A 46 -8.58 -13.79 8.21
C GLU A 46 -7.49 -14.06 9.24
N ASN A 47 -7.11 -15.32 9.41
CA ASN A 47 -6.09 -15.74 10.34
C ASN A 47 -4.66 -15.66 9.77
N LYS A 48 -4.47 -15.02 8.59
CA LYS A 48 -3.17 -14.92 7.92
C LYS A 48 -2.89 -13.46 7.50
N PRO A 49 -1.66 -12.96 7.67
CA PRO A 49 -1.31 -11.59 7.33
C PRO A 49 -1.44 -11.32 5.83
N ARG A 50 -1.94 -10.14 5.51
CA ARG A 50 -2.13 -9.61 4.16
C ARG A 50 -1.18 -8.45 3.93
N TYR A 51 -0.22 -8.65 3.04
CA TYR A 51 0.83 -7.70 2.71
C TYR A 51 0.52 -6.96 1.41
N ILE A 52 0.42 -5.62 1.44
CA ILE A 52 0.30 -4.81 0.23
C ILE A 52 1.68 -4.30 -0.17
N MET A 53 2.14 -4.71 -1.35
CA MET A 53 3.48 -4.38 -1.83
C MET A 53 3.52 -3.01 -2.50
N GLY A 54 4.51 -2.18 -2.14
CA GLY A 54 4.82 -0.92 -2.81
C GLY A 54 3.96 0.28 -2.41
N VAL A 55 3.12 0.16 -1.37
CA VAL A 55 2.21 1.22 -0.93
C VAL A 55 2.77 1.92 0.30
N GLY A 56 2.90 3.25 0.22
CA GLY A 56 3.43 4.05 1.32
C GLY A 56 2.94 5.48 1.40
N TYR A 57 1.99 5.88 0.56
CA TYR A 57 1.33 7.18 0.73
C TYR A 57 0.44 7.11 1.98
N PRO A 58 0.48 8.08 2.91
CA PRO A 58 -0.20 7.94 4.21
C PRO A 58 -1.69 7.62 4.12
N LEU A 59 -2.44 8.29 3.22
CA LEU A 59 -3.87 8.02 3.04
C LEU A 59 -4.12 6.60 2.52
N ASP A 60 -3.23 6.09 1.67
CA ASP A 60 -3.35 4.76 1.10
C ASP A 60 -3.13 3.68 2.14
N LEU A 61 -2.19 3.91 3.07
CA LEU A 61 -1.98 3.03 4.22
C LEU A 61 -3.25 2.94 5.06
N VAL A 62 -3.89 4.08 5.38
CA VAL A 62 -5.14 4.11 6.15
C VAL A 62 -6.27 3.39 5.41
N VAL A 63 -6.47 3.67 4.13
CA VAL A 63 -7.52 3.04 3.32
C VAL A 63 -7.29 1.53 3.20
N CYS A 64 -6.08 1.08 2.87
CA CYS A 64 -5.75 -0.34 2.79
C CYS A 64 -5.92 -1.05 4.13
N THR A 65 -5.57 -0.39 5.24
CA THR A 65 -5.73 -0.95 6.59
C THR A 65 -7.21 -1.15 6.89
N ALA A 66 -8.05 -0.17 6.56
CA ALA A 66 -9.50 -0.29 6.68
C ALA A 66 -10.10 -1.40 5.78
N LEU A 67 -9.42 -1.74 4.68
CA LEU A 67 -9.78 -2.85 3.79
C LEU A 67 -9.20 -4.21 4.24
N GLY A 68 -8.48 -4.25 5.38
CA GLY A 68 -7.99 -5.48 6.00
C GLY A 68 -6.55 -5.83 5.68
N ALA A 69 -5.71 -4.90 5.21
CA ALA A 69 -4.28 -5.15 5.06
C ALA A 69 -3.49 -4.95 6.37
N ASP A 70 -2.47 -5.78 6.56
CA ASP A 70 -1.70 -5.89 7.81
C ASP A 70 -0.25 -5.39 7.66
N MET A 71 0.32 -5.49 6.47
CA MET A 71 1.73 -5.18 6.21
C MET A 71 1.91 -4.32 4.95
N TYR A 72 2.96 -3.51 4.93
CA TYR A 72 3.27 -2.56 3.85
C TYR A 72 4.78 -2.39 3.68
N ASP A 73 5.20 -2.06 2.46
CA ASP A 73 6.54 -1.58 2.16
C ASP A 73 6.46 -0.44 1.13
N CYS A 74 7.34 0.55 1.26
CA CYS A 74 7.47 1.56 0.22
C CYS A 74 8.77 2.35 0.38
N VAL A 75 9.37 2.72 -0.74
CA VAL A 75 10.45 3.71 -0.77
C VAL A 75 9.96 5.15 -0.61
N TYR A 76 8.65 5.39 -0.50
CA TYR A 76 8.07 6.74 -0.42
C TYR A 76 8.75 7.60 0.67
N PRO A 77 8.93 7.16 1.93
CA PRO A 77 9.55 7.98 2.95
C PRO A 77 11.01 8.32 2.62
N SER A 78 11.82 7.32 2.25
CA SER A 78 13.23 7.52 1.95
C SER A 78 13.46 8.33 0.67
N ARG A 79 12.62 8.17 -0.35
CA ARG A 79 12.63 8.98 -1.58
C ARG A 79 12.24 10.42 -1.30
N THR A 80 11.17 10.65 -0.56
CA THR A 80 10.70 12.01 -0.19
C THR A 80 11.75 12.77 0.61
N ALA A 81 12.44 12.09 1.55
CA ALA A 81 13.54 12.66 2.31
C ALA A 81 14.71 13.12 1.41
N ARG A 82 15.08 12.36 0.36
CA ARG A 82 16.14 12.76 -0.60
C ARG A 82 15.83 14.09 -1.31
N PHE A 83 14.54 14.41 -1.49
CA PHE A 83 14.10 15.69 -2.06
C PHE A 83 13.98 16.81 -1.01
N GLY A 84 14.46 16.59 0.22
CA GLY A 84 14.42 17.58 1.29
C GLY A 84 13.00 17.91 1.74
N THR A 85 12.11 16.90 1.74
CA THR A 85 10.73 17.04 2.19
C THR A 85 10.52 16.13 3.40
N ALA A 86 9.95 16.67 4.46
CA ALA A 86 9.55 15.93 5.65
C ALA A 86 8.05 15.56 5.56
N LEU A 87 7.69 14.36 6.01
CA LEU A 87 6.31 13.96 6.20
C LEU A 87 5.85 14.43 7.58
N VAL A 88 4.74 15.16 7.64
CA VAL A 88 4.14 15.71 8.87
C VAL A 88 2.64 15.37 8.88
N PRO A 89 1.95 15.40 10.04
CA PRO A 89 0.52 15.09 10.10
C PRO A 89 -0.35 15.90 9.14
N GLU A 90 0.02 17.15 8.88
CA GLU A 90 -0.67 18.09 7.98
C GLU A 90 -0.32 17.87 6.49
N GLY A 91 0.58 16.92 6.18
CA GLY A 91 0.99 16.58 4.82
C GLY A 91 2.50 16.56 4.62
N MET A 92 3.01 17.45 3.77
CA MET A 92 4.43 17.48 3.38
C MET A 92 5.03 18.86 3.63
N LEU A 93 6.13 18.92 4.38
CA LEU A 93 6.90 20.13 4.63
C LEU A 93 8.16 20.14 3.76
N ARG A 94 8.27 21.09 2.82
CA ARG A 94 9.47 21.25 1.98
C ARG A 94 10.53 22.07 2.70
N LEU A 95 11.59 21.41 3.16
CA LEU A 95 12.68 22.03 3.92
C LEU A 95 13.65 22.83 3.04
N LYS A 96 13.72 22.54 1.73
CA LYS A 96 14.58 23.25 0.76
C LYS A 96 13.92 24.51 0.15
N SER A 97 12.74 24.90 0.61
CA SER A 97 12.13 26.15 0.15
C SER A 97 12.91 27.32 0.75
N HIS A 98 13.70 28.02 -0.07
CA HIS A 98 14.17 29.36 0.29
C HIS A 98 12.93 30.23 0.47
N SER A 99 12.57 30.52 1.72
CA SER A 99 11.85 31.73 2.05
C SER A 99 12.77 32.90 1.67
N ASN A 100 12.72 33.32 0.41
CA ASN A 100 12.97 34.71 0.07
C ASN A 100 11.79 35.50 0.64
N GLU A 101 11.84 35.73 1.95
CA GLU A 101 11.14 36.85 2.54
C GLU A 101 12.00 38.09 2.25
N ASN A 102 11.41 39.03 1.53
CA ASN A 102 11.89 40.39 1.41
C ASN A 102 11.89 41.09 2.77
#